data_AF-A0A7Y8BIQ8-F1
#
_entry.id   AF-A0A7Y8BIQ8-F1
#
_cell.length_a   1.000
_cell.length_b   1.000
_cell.length_c   1.000
_cell.angle_alpha   90.00
_cell.angle_beta   90.00
_cell.angle_gamma   90.00
#
_symmetry.space_group_name_H-M   'P 1'
#
loop_
_entity.id
_entity.type
_entity.pdbx_description
1 polymer ?
#
loop_
_entity_poly.entity_id
_entity_poly.type
_entity_poly.pdbx_seq_one_letter_code
_entity_poly.pdbx_strand_id
1 'polypeptide(L)'
;MNLQIDSGWTSDWGGDAVLPASWEKPEQNPRNATSTINPRLVMPLAALMVTCPATEATQAVCERAVLPVSSGQGAPRRLRFANWIAVAPSPVTIPDLTPSLVEGLRNRFGFSDNSLGEIFGVSRQTVYNWRSKKTTADSPERIRALAESLSRIDDSDAPYIQRAIFYPSADGRLIQDVLTDDGWAAGGQEAVDALVQELAAKAQQLSVRDQKTLARLNKSNPNSMG
;
A
#
# COMPACT_ATOMS: atom_id res chain seq x y z
N MET A 1 -5.24 -8.83 18.45
CA MET A 1 -6.47 -8.02 18.52
C MET A 1 -6.10 -6.61 18.11
N ASN A 2 -6.41 -6.24 16.87
CA ASN A 2 -6.12 -4.92 16.31
C ASN A 2 -7.20 -3.92 16.76
N LEU A 3 -6.76 -2.78 17.28
CA LEU A 3 -7.62 -1.63 17.54
C LEU A 3 -7.91 -0.95 16.20
N GLN A 4 -9.11 -1.17 15.70
CA GLN A 4 -9.70 -0.44 14.59
C GLN A 4 -10.19 0.91 15.12
N ILE A 5 -9.58 2.00 14.67
CA ILE A 5 -10.11 3.35 14.92
C ILE A 5 -11.15 3.61 13.84
N ASP A 6 -12.41 3.33 14.16
CA ASP A 6 -13.55 3.69 13.33
C ASP A 6 -13.69 5.23 13.33
N SER A 7 -13.45 5.85 12.18
CA SER A 7 -13.87 7.23 11.91
C SER A 7 -15.36 7.26 11.59
N GLY A 8 -16.18 7.09 12.63
CA GLY A 8 -17.63 7.24 12.54
C GLY A 8 -18.04 8.68 12.28
N TRP A 9 -18.72 8.93 11.17
CA TRP A 9 -19.64 10.05 11.04
C TRP A 9 -20.98 9.61 11.63
N THR A 10 -21.34 10.12 12.81
CA THR A 10 -22.69 10.00 13.33
C THR A 10 -23.52 11.18 12.83
N SER A 11 -24.38 10.93 11.85
CA SER A 11 -25.55 11.80 11.63
C SER A 11 -26.80 11.00 11.97
N ASP A 12 -27.49 11.51 12.97
CA ASP A 12 -28.64 10.96 13.65
C ASP A 12 -29.91 11.29 12.86
N TRP A 13 -30.29 10.45 11.89
CA TRP A 13 -31.61 10.46 11.26
C TRP A 13 -31.99 9.03 10.86
N GLY A 14 -33.03 8.49 11.51
CA GLY A 14 -33.53 7.15 11.28
C GLY A 14 -34.25 6.96 9.95
N GLY A 15 -34.34 5.69 9.54
CA GLY A 15 -35.37 5.18 8.62
C GLY A 15 -34.91 4.84 7.21
N ASP A 16 -34.47 3.59 7.03
CA ASP A 16 -34.59 2.71 5.85
C ASP A 16 -34.38 3.26 4.43
N ALA A 17 -33.17 3.07 3.92
CA ALA A 17 -32.88 2.30 2.70
C ALA A 17 -31.38 2.41 2.38
N VAL A 18 -30.56 1.52 2.96
CA VAL A 18 -29.13 1.45 2.65
C VAL A 18 -28.93 0.71 1.33
N LEU A 19 -28.77 1.43 0.24
CA LEU A 19 -28.01 0.93 -0.90
C LEU A 19 -26.60 1.52 -0.79
N PRO A 20 -25.54 0.70 -0.64
CA PRO A 20 -24.18 1.21 -0.70
C PRO A 20 -23.90 1.63 -2.14
N ALA A 21 -24.00 2.92 -2.44
CA ALA A 21 -23.50 3.49 -3.68
C ALA A 21 -21.97 3.59 -3.58
N SER A 22 -21.28 2.45 -3.68
CA SER A 22 -19.85 2.44 -3.97
C SER A 22 -19.68 2.85 -5.42
N TRP A 23 -18.96 3.95 -5.66
CA TRP A 23 -18.59 4.34 -7.02
C TRP A 23 -17.63 3.28 -7.60
N GLU A 24 -18.07 2.59 -8.64
CA GLU A 24 -17.32 1.55 -9.34
C GLU A 24 -16.80 2.12 -10.65
N LYS A 25 -15.55 1.82 -11.02
CA LYS A 25 -14.96 2.32 -12.28
C LYS A 25 -15.80 1.82 -13.46
N PRO A 26 -16.15 2.67 -14.44
CA PRO A 26 -17.05 2.30 -15.54
C PRO A 26 -16.52 1.15 -16.41
N GLU A 27 -15.20 0.94 -16.41
CA GLU A 27 -14.53 -0.16 -17.12
C GLU A 27 -14.78 -1.53 -16.49
N GLN A 28 -15.15 -1.58 -15.20
CA GLN A 28 -15.38 -2.83 -14.46
C GLN A 28 -16.84 -3.28 -14.47
N ASN A 29 -17.76 -2.45 -14.98
CA ASN A 29 -19.19 -2.77 -15.04
C ASN A 29 -19.77 -2.58 -16.46
N PRO A 30 -19.46 -3.49 -17.41
CA PRO A 30 -19.96 -3.40 -18.79
C PRO A 30 -21.47 -3.61 -18.91
N ARG A 31 -22.17 -4.00 -17.82
CA ARG A 31 -23.61 -4.33 -17.85
C ARG A 31 -24.53 -3.15 -17.51
N ASN A 32 -24.02 -2.07 -16.91
CA ASN A 32 -24.83 -0.91 -16.51
C ASN A 32 -24.53 0.38 -17.29
N ALA A 33 -23.54 0.39 -18.18
CA ALA A 33 -23.25 1.53 -19.06
C ALA A 33 -24.15 1.53 -20.31
N THR A 34 -25.48 1.68 -20.12
CA THR A 34 -26.37 2.05 -21.22
C THR A 34 -26.62 3.55 -21.17
N SER A 35 -26.02 4.24 -22.15
CA SER A 35 -26.31 5.62 -22.52
C SER A 35 -27.83 5.82 -22.65
N THR A 36 -28.44 6.55 -21.73
CA THR A 36 -29.84 7.00 -21.86
C THR A 36 -29.90 8.26 -22.72
N ILE A 37 -29.48 8.14 -23.99
CA ILE A 37 -29.90 9.09 -25.01
C ILE A 37 -31.36 8.75 -25.32
N ASN A 38 -32.28 9.49 -24.69
CA ASN A 38 -33.69 9.42 -25.04
C ASN A 38 -33.89 10.19 -26.36
N PRO A 39 -34.18 9.52 -27.50
CA PRO A 39 -34.23 10.18 -28.81
C PRO A 39 -35.39 11.17 -28.96
N ARG A 40 -36.31 11.26 -27.98
CA ARG A 40 -37.42 12.23 -27.98
C ARG A 40 -37.05 13.63 -27.49
N LEU A 41 -35.84 13.83 -26.97
CA LEU A 41 -35.33 15.15 -26.54
C LEU A 41 -34.40 15.82 -27.57
N VAL A 42 -34.13 15.16 -28.70
CA VAL A 42 -33.23 15.69 -29.75
C VAL A 42 -33.92 16.78 -30.61
N MET A 43 -35.24 16.75 -30.73
CA MET A 43 -36.00 17.70 -31.57
C MET A 43 -36.16 19.12 -30.99
N PRO A 44 -36.36 19.38 -29.68
CA PRO A 44 -36.48 20.76 -29.19
C PRO A 44 -35.16 21.54 -29.13
N LEU A 45 -34.01 20.86 -29.09
CA LEU A 45 -32.69 21.52 -29.06
C LEU A 45 -32.29 22.11 -30.43
N ALA A 46 -32.65 21.42 -31.52
CA ALA A 46 -32.37 21.86 -32.88
C ALA A 46 -33.24 23.07 -33.29
N ALA A 47 -34.47 23.18 -32.75
CA ALA A 47 -35.36 24.31 -33.02
C ALA A 47 -34.90 25.62 -32.35
N LEU A 48 -34.14 25.53 -31.24
CA LEU A 48 -33.70 26.71 -30.48
C LEU A 48 -32.42 27.36 -31.04
N MET A 49 -31.68 26.66 -31.91
CA MET A 49 -30.48 27.17 -32.58
C MET A 49 -30.77 27.94 -33.87
N VAL A 50 -32.02 27.97 -34.34
CA VAL A 50 -32.43 28.58 -35.63
C VAL A 50 -32.99 30.00 -35.46
N THR A 51 -33.25 30.48 -34.25
CA THR A 51 -33.92 31.78 -34.03
C THR A 51 -33.10 32.87 -33.34
N CYS A 52 -31.77 32.73 -33.23
CA CYS A 52 -30.92 33.83 -32.75
C CYS A 52 -30.25 34.54 -33.94
N PRO A 53 -30.64 35.80 -34.27
CA PRO A 53 -29.87 36.59 -35.23
C PRO A 53 -28.52 36.95 -34.61
N ALA A 54 -27.46 36.74 -35.40
CA ALA A 54 -26.13 37.21 -35.08
C ALA A 54 -26.08 38.73 -35.18
N THR A 55 -25.92 39.41 -34.05
CA THR A 55 -25.36 40.76 -34.03
C THR A 55 -24.40 40.92 -32.86
N GLU A 56 -23.17 41.22 -33.22
CA GLU A 56 -22.11 41.78 -32.41
C GLU A 56 -22.64 42.94 -31.54
N ALA A 57 -22.33 42.93 -30.24
CA ALA A 57 -21.89 44.11 -29.50
C ALA A 57 -21.66 43.74 -28.03
N THR A 58 -20.39 43.90 -27.66
CA THR A 58 -19.88 44.34 -26.37
C THR A 58 -20.87 44.94 -25.37
N GLN A 59 -20.63 44.55 -24.11
CA GLN A 59 -20.76 45.37 -22.88
C GLN A 59 -22.16 45.61 -22.28
N ALA A 60 -22.23 45.17 -21.01
CA ALA A 60 -22.68 45.95 -19.86
C ALA A 60 -24.19 46.07 -19.56
N VAL A 61 -24.50 45.54 -18.37
CA VAL A 61 -25.25 46.20 -17.28
C VAL A 61 -26.77 46.00 -17.20
N CYS A 62 -27.13 45.51 -15.99
CA CYS A 62 -28.36 45.66 -15.20
C CYS A 62 -29.68 44.97 -15.59
N GLU A 63 -30.10 44.11 -14.64
CA GLU A 63 -31.38 44.15 -13.94
C GLU A 63 -32.66 44.38 -14.75
N ARG A 64 -33.51 43.35 -14.82
CA ARG A 64 -34.75 43.31 -14.02
C ARG A 64 -35.45 41.97 -14.14
N ALA A 65 -35.82 41.43 -12.98
CA ALA A 65 -36.80 40.38 -12.85
C ALA A 65 -38.20 40.90 -13.18
N VAL A 66 -38.93 40.15 -14.00
CA VAL A 66 -40.40 40.14 -14.02
C VAL A 66 -40.82 38.66 -14.09
N LEU A 67 -41.13 38.10 -12.92
CA LEU A 67 -42.06 36.96 -12.75
C LEU A 67 -43.49 37.54 -12.63
N PRO A 68 -44.63 36.79 -12.56
CA PRO A 68 -44.87 35.33 -12.43
C PRO A 68 -45.97 34.82 -13.42
N VAL A 69 -46.48 33.58 -13.47
CA VAL A 69 -47.35 32.79 -12.54
C VAL A 69 -47.46 31.39 -13.18
N SER A 70 -47.22 30.24 -12.52
CA SER A 70 -48.15 29.65 -11.55
C SER A 70 -47.54 28.50 -10.73
N SER A 71 -47.76 28.60 -9.41
CA SER A 71 -48.08 27.54 -8.44
C SER A 71 -47.23 26.26 -8.37
N GLY A 72 -46.13 26.35 -7.62
CA GLY A 72 -45.61 25.25 -6.81
C GLY A 72 -44.89 25.85 -5.62
N GLN A 73 -45.48 25.80 -4.42
CA GLN A 73 -44.81 26.22 -3.19
C GLN A 73 -43.64 25.27 -2.92
N GLY A 74 -42.48 25.60 -3.47
CA GLY A 74 -41.20 25.05 -3.09
C GLY A 74 -40.25 26.23 -2.97
N ALA A 75 -39.90 26.59 -1.74
CA ALA A 75 -38.88 27.62 -1.51
C ALA A 75 -37.66 27.30 -2.40
N PRO A 76 -37.10 28.27 -3.15
CA PRO A 76 -35.91 28.02 -3.91
C PRO A 76 -34.78 27.76 -2.90
N ARG A 77 -34.50 26.48 -2.62
CA ARG A 77 -33.24 26.09 -2.02
C ARG A 77 -32.20 26.58 -3.02
N ARG A 78 -31.56 27.71 -2.69
CA ARG A 78 -30.32 28.13 -3.33
C ARG A 78 -29.39 26.94 -3.17
N LEU A 79 -29.28 26.13 -4.22
CA LEU A 79 -28.14 25.25 -4.40
C LEU A 79 -26.97 26.22 -4.44
N ARG A 80 -26.31 26.40 -3.28
CA ARG A 80 -24.99 27.01 -3.25
C ARG A 80 -24.24 26.22 -4.30
N PHE A 81 -23.80 26.89 -5.36
CA PHE A 81 -22.95 26.30 -6.37
C PHE A 81 -21.89 25.52 -5.61
N ALA A 82 -21.97 24.19 -5.70
CA ALA A 82 -20.94 23.35 -5.14
C ALA A 82 -19.70 23.74 -5.92
N ASN A 83 -18.82 24.49 -5.29
CA ASN A 83 -17.52 24.80 -5.87
C ASN A 83 -16.85 23.46 -6.09
N TRP A 84 -16.77 23.06 -7.35
CA TRP A 84 -15.96 21.93 -7.77
C TRP A 84 -14.52 22.34 -7.48
N ILE A 85 -14.01 21.94 -6.33
CA ILE A 85 -12.59 22.09 -6.01
C ILE A 85 -11.90 21.06 -6.88
N ALA A 86 -11.14 21.53 -7.87
CA ALA A 86 -10.23 20.70 -8.62
C ALA A 86 -9.19 20.15 -7.63
N VAL A 87 -9.42 18.92 -7.16
CA VAL A 87 -8.40 18.14 -6.47
C VAL A 87 -7.35 17.84 -7.52
N ALA A 88 -6.30 18.65 -7.56
CA ALA A 88 -5.12 18.30 -8.35
C ALA A 88 -4.74 16.87 -7.95
N PRO A 89 -4.49 15.95 -8.91
CA PRO A 89 -3.92 14.66 -8.59
C PRO A 89 -2.50 14.94 -8.08
N SER A 90 -2.38 15.25 -6.79
CA SER A 90 -1.10 15.19 -6.11
C SER A 90 -0.67 13.73 -6.27
N PRO A 91 0.44 13.44 -6.97
CA PRO A 91 0.97 12.09 -6.94
C PRO A 91 1.23 11.83 -5.45
N VAL A 92 0.51 10.86 -4.89
CA VAL A 92 0.82 10.36 -3.56
C VAL A 92 2.18 9.69 -3.71
N THR A 93 3.24 10.46 -3.51
CA THR A 93 4.60 9.96 -3.47
C THR A 93 4.67 9.13 -2.19
N ILE A 94 4.38 7.83 -2.30
CA ILE A 94 4.63 6.89 -1.22
C ILE A 94 6.12 7.07 -0.89
N PRO A 95 6.47 7.48 0.34
CA PRO A 95 7.86 7.75 0.68
C PRO A 95 8.66 6.47 0.43
N ASP A 96 9.83 6.61 -0.21
CA ASP A 96 10.73 5.48 -0.41
C ASP A 96 11.23 5.01 0.96
N LEU A 97 10.59 3.96 1.48
CA LEU A 97 10.90 3.35 2.78
C LEU A 97 12.09 2.40 2.68
N THR A 98 12.51 2.03 1.47
CA THR A 98 13.62 1.12 1.19
C THR A 98 14.90 1.44 1.99
N PRO A 99 15.42 2.69 2.02
CA PRO A 99 16.63 3.01 2.78
C PRO A 99 16.46 2.70 4.27
N SER A 100 15.30 3.03 4.85
CA SER A 100 15.03 2.77 6.27
C SER A 100 14.91 1.28 6.60
N LEU A 101 14.31 0.50 5.70
CA LEU A 101 14.19 -0.95 5.84
C LEU A 101 15.54 -1.64 5.76
N VAL A 102 16.38 -1.23 4.79
CA VAL A 102 17.75 -1.73 4.65
C VAL A 102 18.58 -1.40 5.90
N GLU A 103 18.51 -0.17 6.42
CA GLU A 103 19.20 0.20 7.65
C GLU A 103 18.71 -0.64 8.86
N GLY A 104 17.40 -0.87 8.96
CA GLY A 104 16.80 -1.71 10.00
C GLY A 104 17.30 -3.15 9.96
N LEU A 105 17.37 -3.75 8.77
CA LEU A 105 17.90 -5.11 8.57
C LEU A 105 19.37 -5.21 8.99
N ARG A 106 20.18 -4.18 8.69
CA ARG A 106 21.58 -4.13 9.10
C ARG A 106 21.74 -3.99 10.61
N ASN A 107 21.02 -3.07 11.22
CA ASN A 107 21.19 -2.75 12.63
C ASN A 107 20.69 -3.88 13.54
N ARG A 108 19.58 -4.52 13.17
CA ARG A 108 18.96 -5.55 14.00
C ARG A 108 19.58 -6.93 13.80
N PHE A 109 19.82 -7.33 12.56
CA PHE A 109 20.30 -8.68 12.24
C PHE A 109 21.78 -8.73 11.85
N GLY A 110 22.48 -7.60 11.87
CA GLY A 110 23.90 -7.55 11.55
C GLY A 110 24.23 -7.82 10.07
N PHE A 111 23.24 -7.73 9.17
CA PHE A 111 23.49 -7.98 7.75
C PHE A 111 24.46 -6.95 7.17
N SER A 112 25.41 -7.43 6.36
CA SER A 112 26.31 -6.57 5.60
C SER A 112 25.68 -6.19 4.25
N ASP A 113 26.17 -5.14 3.61
CA ASP A 113 25.73 -4.78 2.23
C ASP A 113 26.00 -5.93 1.24
N ASN A 114 27.01 -6.77 1.51
CA ASN A 114 27.28 -7.96 0.72
C ASN A 114 26.22 -9.04 0.94
N SER A 115 25.89 -9.32 2.20
CA SER A 115 24.87 -10.30 2.58
C SER A 115 23.49 -9.93 2.03
N LEU A 116 23.13 -8.64 2.10
CA LEU A 116 21.89 -8.15 1.50
C LEU A 116 21.91 -8.24 -0.02
N GLY A 117 23.06 -7.97 -0.65
CA GLY A 117 23.24 -8.17 -2.08
C GLY A 117 22.99 -9.63 -2.48
N GLU A 118 23.56 -10.56 -1.74
CA GLU A 118 23.33 -11.99 -1.94
C GLU A 118 21.85 -12.37 -1.75
N ILE A 119 21.19 -11.91 -0.68
CA ILE A 119 19.78 -12.22 -0.40
C ILE A 119 18.85 -11.75 -1.54
N PHE A 120 19.07 -10.55 -2.06
CA PHE A 120 18.22 -9.96 -3.10
C PHE A 120 18.74 -10.22 -4.53
N GLY A 121 19.85 -10.95 -4.70
CA GLY A 121 20.45 -11.21 -6.01
C GLY A 121 21.00 -9.96 -6.71
N VAL A 122 21.38 -8.93 -5.96
CA VAL A 122 21.90 -7.65 -6.49
C VAL A 122 23.35 -7.41 -6.07
N SER A 123 24.04 -6.53 -6.79
CA SER A 123 25.40 -6.15 -6.41
C SER A 123 25.43 -5.41 -5.06
N ARG A 124 26.52 -5.56 -4.31
CA ARG A 124 26.80 -4.75 -3.09
C ARG A 124 26.66 -3.24 -3.36
N GLN A 125 27.08 -2.78 -4.53
CA GLN A 125 26.99 -1.37 -4.91
C GLN A 125 25.53 -0.91 -5.04
N THR A 126 24.65 -1.77 -5.54
CA THR A 126 23.21 -1.50 -5.65
C THR A 126 22.59 -1.29 -4.27
N VAL A 127 22.91 -2.15 -3.30
CA VAL A 127 22.44 -2.00 -1.90
C VAL A 127 22.95 -0.70 -1.27
N TYR A 128 24.21 -0.35 -1.51
CA TYR A 128 24.76 0.94 -1.06
C TYR A 128 24.01 2.13 -1.68
N ASN A 129 23.67 2.07 -2.97
CA ASN A 129 22.93 3.12 -3.66
C ASN A 129 21.50 3.27 -3.11
N TRP A 130 20.82 2.17 -2.77
CA TRP A 130 19.51 2.21 -2.09
C TRP A 130 19.60 2.93 -0.75
N ARG A 131 20.58 2.57 0.08
CA ARG A 131 20.78 3.19 1.39
C ARG A 131 21.11 4.69 1.29
N SER A 132 21.96 5.06 0.33
CA SER A 132 22.35 6.45 0.08
C SER A 132 21.32 7.26 -0.71
N LYS A 133 20.12 6.69 -0.98
CA LYS A 133 19.03 7.30 -1.74
C LYS A 133 19.43 7.75 -3.15
N LYS A 134 20.45 7.11 -3.73
CA LYS A 134 20.92 7.38 -5.09
C LYS A 134 20.06 6.68 -6.13
N THR A 135 19.52 5.52 -5.78
CA THR A 135 18.64 4.72 -6.63
C THR A 135 17.50 4.15 -5.80
N THR A 136 16.33 4.00 -6.40
CA THR A 136 15.23 3.21 -5.85
C THR A 136 15.48 1.73 -6.09
N ALA A 137 14.91 0.86 -5.24
CA ALA A 137 14.88 -0.57 -5.52
C ALA A 137 13.89 -0.86 -6.66
N ASP A 138 14.25 -1.83 -7.51
CA ASP A 138 13.38 -2.28 -8.60
C ASP A 138 12.13 -2.99 -8.05
N SER A 139 12.27 -3.68 -6.92
CA SER A 139 11.21 -4.43 -6.24
C SER A 139 11.16 -4.12 -4.73
N PRO A 140 10.69 -2.91 -4.33
CA PRO A 140 10.68 -2.48 -2.93
C PRO A 140 9.74 -3.32 -2.05
N GLU A 141 8.70 -3.92 -2.62
CA GLU A 141 7.77 -4.83 -1.94
C GLU A 141 8.47 -6.09 -1.40
N ARG A 142 9.50 -6.59 -2.08
CA ARG A 142 10.28 -7.76 -1.62
C ARG A 142 11.11 -7.45 -0.39
N ILE A 143 11.73 -6.27 -0.39
CA ILE A 143 12.51 -5.77 0.75
C ILE A 143 11.57 -5.55 1.95
N ARG A 144 10.39 -4.98 1.69
CA ARG A 144 9.35 -4.78 2.70
C ARG A 144 8.85 -6.10 3.28
N ALA A 145 8.52 -7.08 2.43
CA ALA A 145 8.05 -8.38 2.87
C ALA A 145 9.09 -9.05 3.78
N LEU A 146 10.35 -9.14 3.34
CA LEU A 146 11.42 -9.72 4.16
C LEU A 146 11.58 -8.99 5.50
N ALA A 147 11.61 -7.65 5.49
CA ALA A 147 11.74 -6.85 6.70
C ALA A 147 10.55 -7.04 7.65
N GLU A 148 9.33 -7.15 7.13
CA GLU A 148 8.13 -7.41 7.92
C GLU A 148 8.14 -8.82 8.50
N SER A 149 8.45 -9.85 7.72
CA SER A 149 8.55 -11.24 8.20
C SER A 149 9.59 -11.35 9.31
N LEU A 150 10.77 -10.74 9.12
CA LEU A 150 11.83 -10.73 10.12
C LEU A 150 11.48 -9.88 11.35
N SER A 151 10.66 -8.83 11.20
CA SER A 151 10.22 -8.01 12.34
C SER A 151 9.48 -8.82 13.41
N ARG A 152 8.86 -9.94 13.02
CA ARG A 152 8.11 -10.85 13.91
C ARG A 152 9.00 -11.77 14.75
N ILE A 153 10.30 -11.87 14.46
CA ILE A 153 11.24 -12.71 15.20
C ILE A 153 11.71 -12.00 16.46
N ASP A 154 11.95 -12.73 17.54
CA ASP A 154 12.50 -12.20 18.80
C ASP A 154 13.95 -11.71 18.65
N ASP A 155 14.30 -10.66 19.40
CA ASP A 155 15.65 -10.06 19.36
C ASP A 155 16.75 -11.03 19.84
N SER A 156 16.41 -12.02 20.68
CA SER A 156 17.35 -13.05 21.14
C SER A 156 17.82 -13.98 20.02
N ASP A 157 16.98 -14.19 19.00
CA ASP A 157 17.26 -15.10 17.89
C ASP A 157 17.90 -14.38 16.69
N ALA A 158 17.91 -13.04 16.69
CA ALA A 158 18.48 -12.20 15.63
C ALA A 158 19.92 -12.60 15.19
N PRO A 159 20.90 -12.87 16.08
CA PRO A 159 22.25 -13.27 15.66
C PRO A 159 22.28 -14.67 15.02
N TYR A 160 21.34 -15.54 15.37
CA TYR A 160 21.23 -16.88 14.79
C TYR A 160 20.58 -16.83 13.41
N ILE A 161 19.65 -15.90 13.18
CA ILE A 161 19.03 -15.66 11.86
C ILE A 161 20.06 -15.25 10.82
N GLN A 162 21.04 -14.42 11.18
CA GLN A 162 22.12 -14.04 10.27
C GLN A 162 22.84 -15.25 9.66
N ARG A 163 22.99 -16.30 10.47
CA ARG A 163 23.61 -17.58 10.05
C ARG A 163 22.62 -18.47 9.32
N ALA A 164 21.37 -18.48 9.78
CA ALA A 164 20.34 -19.38 9.28
C ALA A 164 19.81 -18.99 7.91
N ILE A 165 19.79 -17.70 7.56
CA ILE A 165 19.15 -17.19 6.34
C ILE A 165 19.74 -17.76 5.03
N PHE A 166 20.98 -18.24 5.08
CA PHE A 166 21.67 -18.86 3.94
C PHE A 166 21.53 -20.38 3.92
N TYR A 167 20.85 -20.98 4.89
CA TYR A 167 20.57 -22.41 4.84
C TYR A 167 19.36 -22.70 3.96
N PRO A 168 19.41 -23.81 3.20
CA PRO A 168 18.24 -24.26 2.46
C PRO A 168 17.09 -24.55 3.43
N SER A 169 15.88 -24.18 3.01
CA SER A 169 14.62 -24.60 3.62
C SER A 169 14.49 -26.13 3.58
N ALA A 170 13.49 -26.70 4.26
CA ALA A 170 13.17 -28.12 4.15
C ALA A 170 12.95 -28.57 2.69
N ASP A 171 12.45 -27.66 1.86
CA ASP A 171 12.23 -27.88 0.43
C ASP A 171 13.49 -27.77 -0.44
N GLY A 172 14.65 -27.48 0.17
CA GLY A 172 15.91 -27.25 -0.54
C GLY A 172 16.07 -25.84 -1.14
N ARG A 173 15.01 -25.03 -1.10
CA ARG A 173 15.01 -23.65 -1.62
C ARG A 173 15.73 -22.68 -0.69
N LEU A 174 16.44 -21.71 -1.27
CA LEU A 174 17.05 -20.59 -0.55
C LEU A 174 16.09 -19.41 -0.48
N ILE A 175 16.34 -18.46 0.43
CA ILE A 175 15.60 -17.20 0.47
C ILE A 175 15.69 -16.44 -0.87
N GLN A 176 16.83 -16.57 -1.55
CA GLN A 176 17.09 -15.96 -2.85
C GLN A 176 16.10 -16.46 -3.90
N ASP A 177 15.83 -17.77 -3.90
CA ASP A 177 14.90 -18.40 -4.85
C ASP A 177 13.48 -17.88 -4.67
N VAL A 178 13.05 -17.65 -3.42
CA VAL A 178 11.72 -17.10 -3.10
C VAL A 178 11.62 -15.62 -3.48
N LEU A 179 12.73 -14.88 -3.40
CA LEU A 179 12.80 -13.45 -3.74
C LEU A 179 13.06 -13.18 -5.23
N THR A 180 13.29 -14.22 -6.04
CA THR A 180 13.33 -14.08 -7.51
C THR A 180 11.96 -13.69 -8.08
N ASP A 181 11.94 -13.22 -9.33
CA ASP A 181 10.69 -12.87 -10.02
C ASP A 181 9.73 -14.08 -10.09
N ASP A 182 10.26 -15.26 -10.41
CA ASP A 182 9.49 -16.50 -10.53
C ASP A 182 8.97 -16.98 -9.17
N GLY A 183 9.83 -16.96 -8.14
CA GLY A 183 9.45 -17.34 -6.77
C GLY A 183 8.41 -16.40 -6.17
N TRP A 184 8.58 -15.10 -6.41
CA TRP A 184 7.65 -14.07 -5.98
C TRP A 184 6.30 -14.17 -6.69
N ALA A 185 6.28 -14.47 -8.00
CA ALA A 185 5.05 -14.69 -8.73
C ALA A 185 4.29 -15.94 -8.26
N ALA A 186 5.00 -16.98 -7.82
CA ALA A 186 4.40 -18.23 -7.37
C ALA A 186 3.78 -18.17 -5.97
N GLY A 187 4.41 -17.47 -5.02
CA GLY A 187 3.98 -17.48 -3.61
C GLY A 187 4.01 -16.14 -2.90
N GLY A 188 4.53 -15.08 -3.54
CA GLY A 188 4.55 -13.72 -3.03
C GLY A 188 5.05 -13.60 -1.59
N GLN A 189 4.37 -12.76 -0.81
CA GLN A 189 4.69 -12.51 0.60
C GLN A 189 4.47 -13.74 1.50
N GLU A 190 3.49 -14.59 1.20
CA GLU A 190 3.19 -15.77 2.02
C GLU A 190 4.32 -16.79 1.99
N ALA A 191 4.97 -16.99 0.84
CA ALA A 191 6.13 -17.86 0.72
C ALA A 191 7.34 -17.33 1.50
N VAL A 192 7.54 -16.00 1.53
CA VAL A 192 8.59 -15.38 2.34
C VAL A 192 8.30 -15.58 3.83
N ASP A 193 7.05 -15.36 4.26
CA ASP A 193 6.64 -15.57 5.65
C ASP A 193 6.85 -17.02 6.09
N ALA A 194 6.45 -17.99 5.28
CA ALA A 194 6.64 -19.41 5.57
C ALA A 194 8.12 -19.78 5.71
N LEU A 195 8.96 -19.35 4.76
CA LEU A 195 10.39 -19.63 4.80
C LEU A 195 11.06 -18.98 6.02
N VAL A 196 10.70 -17.74 6.34
CA VAL A 196 11.24 -17.03 7.51
C VAL A 196 10.83 -17.71 8.82
N GLN A 197 9.62 -18.27 8.92
CA GLN A 197 9.21 -19.05 10.09
C GLN A 197 10.02 -20.35 10.24
N GLU A 198 10.32 -21.05 9.14
CA GLU A 198 11.20 -22.21 9.18
C GLU A 198 12.62 -21.84 9.61
N LEU A 199 13.14 -20.72 9.11
CA LEU A 199 14.45 -20.20 9.51
C LEU A 199 14.47 -19.80 10.98
N ALA A 200 13.39 -19.22 11.49
CA ALA A 200 13.23 -18.91 12.91
C ALA A 200 13.24 -20.16 13.78
N ALA A 201 12.53 -21.22 13.38
CA ALA A 201 12.58 -22.51 14.08
C ALA A 201 14.01 -23.09 14.10
N LYS A 202 14.76 -22.98 13.00
CA LYS A 202 16.17 -23.40 12.95
C LYS A 202 17.07 -22.52 13.83
N ALA A 203 16.84 -21.21 13.84
CA ALA A 203 17.58 -20.28 14.70
C ALA A 203 17.39 -20.61 16.19
N GLN A 204 16.16 -20.94 16.61
CA GLN A 204 15.86 -21.41 17.96
C GLN A 204 16.56 -22.73 18.29
N GLN A 205 16.62 -23.67 17.35
CA GLN A 205 17.36 -24.92 17.57
C GLN A 205 18.87 -24.66 17.78
N LEU A 206 19.44 -23.71 17.03
CA LEU A 206 20.84 -23.30 17.19
C LEU A 206 21.08 -22.60 18.53
N SER A 207 20.17 -21.71 18.95
CA SER A 207 20.30 -21.00 20.23
C SER A 207 20.24 -21.96 21.42
N VAL A 208 19.32 -22.93 21.42
CA VAL A 208 19.24 -23.98 22.46
C VAL A 208 20.50 -24.85 22.46
N ARG A 209 21.02 -25.20 21.29
CA ARG A 209 22.24 -26.01 21.19
C ARG A 209 23.44 -25.28 21.78
N ASP A 210 23.58 -23.99 21.47
CA ASP A 210 24.69 -23.17 21.95
C ASP A 210 24.57 -22.89 23.46
N GLN A 211 23.36 -22.69 23.99
CA GLN A 211 23.14 -22.62 25.44
C GLN A 211 23.58 -23.92 26.14
N LYS A 212 23.28 -25.07 25.55
CA LYS A 212 23.68 -26.38 26.09
C LYS A 212 25.19 -26.58 26.05
N THR A 213 25.89 -26.12 25.01
CA THR A 213 27.36 -26.20 24.95
C THR A 213 28.01 -25.26 25.96
N LEU A 214 27.51 -24.03 26.10
CA LEU A 214 27.97 -23.09 27.12
C LEU A 214 27.75 -23.61 28.54
N ALA A 215 26.59 -24.19 28.84
CA ALA A 215 26.31 -24.79 30.14
C ALA A 215 27.26 -25.96 30.46
N ARG A 216 27.61 -26.78 29.46
CA ARG A 216 28.60 -27.86 29.60
C ARG A 216 30.00 -27.31 29.86
N LEU A 217 30.42 -26.29 29.12
CA LEU A 217 31.72 -25.63 29.29
C LEU A 217 31.84 -25.06 30.71
N ASN A 218 30.83 -24.32 31.17
CA ASN A 218 30.80 -23.74 32.52
C ASN A 218 30.82 -24.82 33.60
N LYS A 219 30.08 -25.93 33.42
CA LYS A 219 30.10 -27.07 34.35
C LYS A 219 31.44 -27.79 34.37
N SER A 220 32.14 -27.88 33.23
CA SER A 220 33.45 -28.53 33.13
C SER A 220 34.61 -27.68 33.65
N ASN A 221 34.39 -26.40 33.97
CA ASN A 221 35.44 -25.47 34.39
C ASN A 221 35.20 -24.89 35.81
N PRO A 222 35.06 -25.72 36.87
CA PRO A 222 34.86 -25.22 38.23
C PRO A 222 36.12 -24.56 38.85
N ASN A 223 37.30 -24.69 38.24
CA ASN A 223 38.59 -24.23 38.79
C ASN A 223 39.12 -22.89 38.23
N SER A 224 38.28 -22.09 37.56
CA SER A 224 38.67 -20.73 37.09
C SER A 224 38.26 -19.61 38.05
N MET A 225 37.64 -19.93 39.19
CA MET A 225 37.48 -19.02 40.33
C MET A 225 38.20 -19.63 41.54
N GLY A 226 39.49 -19.34 41.62
CA GLY A 226 40.38 -19.68 42.73
C GLY A 226 41.69 -18.95 42.56
#